data_AF-A0A3B8WLI8-F1
#
_entry.id   AF-A0A3B8WLI8-F1
#
_cell.length_a   1.000
_cell.length_b   1.000
_cell.length_c   1.000
_cell.angle_alpha   90.00
_cell.angle_beta   90.00
_cell.angle_gamma   90.00
#
_symmetry.space_group_name_H-M   'P 1'
#
loop_
_entity.id
_entity.type
_entity.pdbx_description
1 polymer ?
#
loop_
_entity_poly.entity_id
_entity_poly.type
_entity_poly.pdbx_seq_one_letter_code
_entity_poly.pdbx_strand_id
1 'polypeptide(L)'
;PVVVVSGSEDLQVMRRSIDYGASGFIPKSAPLPTITEAIQAVLEGDVWLPEGVADKIERMQAETTDFSERLASLTPQQFRVLGMLAEGLLNKQIAY
;
A
#
# COMPACT_ATOMS: atom_id res chain seq x y z
N PRO A 1 -12.19 14.54 -12.53
CA PRO A 1 -11.42 14.15 -11.31
C PRO A 1 -12.38 13.56 -10.27
N VAL A 2 -11.97 12.53 -9.53
CA VAL A 2 -12.76 11.89 -8.47
C VAL A 2 -11.99 11.96 -7.16
N VAL A 3 -12.62 12.41 -6.08
CA VAL A 3 -11.99 12.51 -4.74
C VAL A 3 -12.74 11.62 -3.76
N VAL A 4 -12.01 10.84 -2.96
CA VAL A 4 -12.58 9.98 -1.92
C VAL A 4 -12.54 10.71 -0.58
N VAL A 5 -13.68 10.75 0.11
CA VAL A 5 -13.81 11.36 1.43
C VAL A 5 -14.19 10.31 2.47
N SER A 6 -13.27 9.94 3.36
CA SER A 6 -13.44 8.82 4.29
C SER A 6 -13.15 9.20 5.75
N GLY A 7 -13.84 8.54 6.68
CA GLY A 7 -13.48 8.60 8.10
C GLY A 7 -12.43 7.56 8.50
N SER A 8 -12.08 6.64 7.60
CA SER A 8 -10.98 5.69 7.79
C SER A 8 -9.69 6.34 7.29
N GLU A 9 -8.69 6.39 8.16
CA GLU A 9 -7.36 6.94 7.86
C GLU A 9 -6.32 5.83 7.63
N ASP A 10 -6.77 4.65 7.18
CA ASP A 10 -5.89 3.53 6.85
C ASP A 10 -5.13 3.79 5.54
N LEU A 11 -3.80 3.70 5.59
CA LEU A 11 -2.90 3.85 4.44
C LEU A 11 -3.22 2.89 3.29
N GLN A 12 -3.68 1.67 3.59
CA GLN A 12 -4.08 0.69 2.57
C GLN A 12 -5.31 1.17 1.80
N VAL A 13 -6.27 1.80 2.48
CA VAL A 13 -7.48 2.34 1.86
C VAL A 13 -7.13 3.56 1.01
N MET A 14 -6.28 4.45 1.53
CA MET A 14 -5.79 5.62 0.77
C MET A 14 -5.08 5.17 -0.51
N ARG A 15 -4.11 4.25 -0.39
CA ARG A 15 -3.38 3.70 -1.54
C ARG A 15 -4.33 3.10 -2.58
N ARG A 16 -5.23 2.19 -2.16
CA ARG A 16 -6.17 1.56 -3.09
C ARG A 16 -7.07 2.56 -3.79
N SER A 17 -7.46 3.64 -3.11
CA SER A 17 -8.28 4.68 -3.74
C SER A 17 -7.55 5.33 -4.91
N ILE A 18 -6.26 5.63 -4.75
CA ILE A 18 -5.41 6.20 -5.80
C ILE A 18 -5.16 5.17 -6.90
N ASP A 19 -4.84 3.92 -6.54
CA ASP A 19 -4.63 2.82 -7.50
C ASP A 19 -5.87 2.58 -8.39
N TYR A 20 -7.07 2.86 -7.88
CA TYR A 20 -8.33 2.79 -8.64
C TYR A 20 -8.69 4.09 -9.40
N GLY A 21 -7.79 5.06 -9.45
CA GLY A 21 -7.94 6.28 -10.25
C GLY A 21 -8.59 7.46 -9.52
N ALA A 22 -8.65 7.44 -8.19
CA ALA A 22 -8.98 8.65 -7.44
C ALA A 22 -7.87 9.70 -7.62
N SER A 23 -8.27 10.93 -7.87
CA SER A 23 -7.41 12.11 -7.93
C SER A 23 -7.08 12.64 -6.52
N GLY A 24 -7.65 12.08 -5.46
CA GLY A 24 -7.23 12.42 -4.10
C GLY A 24 -8.03 11.74 -3.02
N PHE A 25 -7.50 11.81 -1.79
CA PHE A 25 -8.13 11.26 -0.60
C PHE A 25 -8.15 12.29 0.52
N ILE A 26 -9.34 12.63 1.02
CA ILE A 26 -9.52 13.62 2.08
C ILE A 26 -10.11 12.93 3.33
N PRO A 27 -9.40 12.95 4.47
CA PRO A 27 -9.97 12.53 5.75
C PRO A 27 -11.17 13.42 6.14
N LYS A 28 -12.26 12.83 6.63
CA LYS A 28 -13.44 13.58 7.12
C LYS A 28 -13.10 14.49 8.32
N SER A 29 -12.05 14.15 9.06
CA SER A 29 -11.48 14.93 10.17
C SER A 29 -10.68 16.15 9.71
N ALA A 30 -10.38 16.26 8.41
CA ALA A 30 -9.56 17.35 7.89
C ALA A 30 -10.23 18.72 8.13
N PRO A 31 -9.46 19.75 8.55
CA PRO A 31 -9.96 21.11 8.66
C PRO A 31 -10.50 21.63 7.32
N LEU A 32 -11.55 22.46 7.35
CA LEU A 32 -12.14 23.08 6.15
C LEU A 32 -11.11 23.77 5.21
N PRO A 33 -10.08 24.49 5.72
CA PRO A 33 -9.05 25.06 4.86
C PRO A 33 -8.31 23.99 4.05
N THR A 34 -7.94 22.88 4.68
CA THR A 34 -7.27 21.74 4.03
C THR A 34 -8.15 21.08 2.98
N ILE A 35 -9.45 20.96 3.24
CA ILE A 35 -10.40 20.43 2.25
C ILE A 35 -10.44 21.34 1.02
N THR A 36 -10.41 22.66 1.23
CA THR A 36 -10.45 23.65 0.14
C THR A 36 -9.19 23.56 -0.72
N GLU A 37 -8.02 23.50 -0.08
CA GLU A 37 -6.72 23.31 -0.74
C GLU A 37 -6.69 22.00 -1.54
N ALA A 38 -7.16 20.90 -0.94
CA ALA A 38 -7.22 19.61 -1.60
C ALA A 38 -8.09 19.63 -2.86
N ILE A 39 -9.25 20.29 -2.80
CA ILE A 39 -10.13 20.44 -3.95
C ILE A 39 -9.47 21.28 -5.06
N GLN A 40 -8.79 22.37 -4.70
CA GLN A 40 -8.10 23.23 -5.67
C GLN A 40 -7.01 22.46 -6.41
N ALA A 41 -6.12 21.76 -5.68
CA ALA A 41 -5.08 20.94 -6.27
C ALA A 41 -5.64 19.90 -7.26
N VAL A 42 -6.72 19.21 -6.87
CA VAL A 42 -7.37 18.21 -7.74
C VAL A 42 -7.99 18.82 -9.00
N LEU A 43 -8.50 20.05 -8.92
CA LEU A 43 -9.03 20.76 -10.08
C LEU A 43 -7.92 21.25 -11.03
N GLU A 44 -6.72 21.51 -10.51
CA GLU A 44 -5.53 21.85 -11.29
C GLU A 44 -4.91 20.62 -11.99
N GLY A 45 -5.37 19.41 -11.61
CA GLY A 45 -4.96 18.15 -12.20
C GLY A 45 -4.00 17.34 -11.33
N ASP A 46 -3.69 17.83 -10.13
CA ASP A 46 -2.79 17.16 -9.20
C ASP A 46 -3.49 16.06 -8.41
N VAL A 47 -2.70 15.11 -7.91
CA VAL A 47 -3.17 14.11 -6.95
C VAL A 47 -2.94 14.62 -5.54
N TRP A 48 -4.02 14.78 -4.77
CA TRP A 48 -3.92 15.27 -3.40
C TRP A 48 -4.02 14.14 -2.37
N LEU A 49 -3.03 14.09 -1.46
CA LEU A 49 -2.99 13.18 -0.32
C LEU A 49 -2.57 13.97 0.94
N PRO A 50 -2.97 13.53 2.14
CA PRO A 50 -2.50 14.15 3.37
C PRO A 50 -0.98 14.09 3.49
N GLU A 51 -0.41 15.05 4.22
CA GLU A 51 1.04 15.20 4.38
C GLU A 51 1.70 13.89 4.89
N GLY A 52 2.79 13.49 4.24
CA GLY A 52 3.54 12.28 4.56
C GLY A 52 2.84 10.95 4.23
N VAL A 53 1.64 10.97 3.65
CA VAL A 53 0.97 9.74 3.17
C VAL A 53 1.61 9.24 1.88
N ALA A 54 1.93 10.13 0.94
CA ALA A 54 2.59 9.77 -0.32
C ALA A 54 3.89 8.98 -0.09
N ASP A 55 4.80 9.53 0.73
CA ASP A 55 6.05 8.86 1.11
C ASP A 55 5.84 7.50 1.76
N LYS A 56 4.81 7.37 2.61
CA LYS A 56 4.48 6.10 3.26
C LYS A 56 3.97 5.08 2.23
N ILE A 57 3.14 5.50 1.28
CA ILE A 57 2.65 4.63 0.20
C ILE A 57 3.82 4.14 -0.65
N GLU A 58 4.74 5.03 -1.04
CA GLU A 58 5.94 4.68 -1.81
C GLU A 58 6.82 3.67 -1.09
N ARG A 59 7.10 3.88 0.20
CA ARG A 59 7.87 2.93 1.01
C ARG A 59 7.20 1.56 1.08
N MET A 60 5.88 1.52 1.29
CA MET A 60 5.13 0.26 1.31
C MET A 60 5.15 -0.45 -0.05
N GLN A 61 5.14 0.29 -1.16
CA GLN A 61 5.29 -0.28 -2.50
C GLN A 61 6.69 -0.90 -2.66
N ALA A 62 7.75 -0.18 -2.28
CA ALA A 62 9.12 -0.69 -2.34
C ALA A 62 9.30 -1.98 -1.52
N GLU A 63 8.78 -2.04 -0.30
CA GLU A 63 8.82 -3.24 0.54
C GLU A 63 8.06 -4.43 -0.09
N THR A 64 6.90 -4.17 -0.70
CA THR A 64 6.10 -5.20 -1.37
C THR A 64 6.83 -5.75 -2.60
N THR A 65 7.47 -4.88 -3.38
CA THR A 65 8.28 -5.25 -4.54
C THR A 65 9.49 -6.07 -4.12
N ASP A 66 10.27 -5.62 -3.13
CA ASP A 66 11.44 -6.36 -2.62
C ASP A 66 11.04 -7.76 -2.10
N PHE A 67 9.94 -7.87 -1.36
CA PHE A 67 9.43 -9.16 -0.93
C PHE A 67 9.08 -10.08 -2.11
N SER A 68 8.42 -9.54 -3.13
CA SER A 68 8.04 -10.29 -4.33
C SER A 68 9.26 -10.74 -5.15
N GLU A 69 10.26 -9.88 -5.27
CA GLU A 69 11.53 -10.20 -5.94
C GLU A 69 12.30 -11.30 -5.20
N ARG A 70 12.37 -11.23 -3.86
CA ARG A 70 12.98 -12.29 -3.05
C ARG A 70 12.26 -13.61 -3.20
N LEU A 71 10.93 -13.60 -3.20
CA LEU A 71 10.12 -14.80 -3.41
C LEU A 71 10.37 -15.41 -4.81
N ALA A 72 10.47 -14.56 -5.84
CA ALA A 72 10.79 -14.99 -7.20
C ALA A 72 12.23 -15.50 -7.36
N SER A 73 13.16 -15.02 -6.52
CA SER A 73 14.57 -15.46 -6.53
C SER A 73 14.81 -16.84 -5.90
N LEU A 74 13.80 -17.41 -5.22
CA LEU A 74 13.94 -18.71 -4.58
C LEU A 74 14.11 -19.82 -5.62
N THR A 75 15.04 -20.73 -5.35
CA THR A 75 15.15 -21.97 -6.13
C THR A 75 13.91 -22.85 -5.90
N PRO A 76 13.59 -23.78 -6.82
CA PRO A 76 12.45 -24.68 -6.63
C PRO A 76 12.48 -25.45 -5.30
N GLN A 77 13.67 -25.77 -4.77
CA GLN A 77 13.80 -26.42 -3.47
C GLN A 77 13.54 -25.46 -2.30
N GLN A 78 14.03 -24.23 -2.38
CA GLN A 78 13.79 -23.21 -1.34
C GLN A 78 12.30 -22.85 -1.25
N PHE A 79 11.58 -22.78 -2.37
CA PHE A 79 10.13 -22.55 -2.37
C PHE A 79 9.37 -23.68 -1.68
N ARG A 80 9.74 -24.96 -1.94
CA ARG A 80 9.16 -26.10 -1.23
C ARG A 80 9.42 -26.05 0.28
N VAL A 81 10.65 -25.72 0.69
CA VAL A 81 11.01 -25.57 2.11
C VAL A 81 10.21 -24.45 2.76
N LEU A 82 10.04 -23.31 2.09
CA LEU A 82 9.22 -22.20 2.59
C LEU A 82 7.75 -22.62 2.79
N GLY A 83 7.17 -23.39 1.87
CA GLY A 83 5.83 -23.95 2.01
C GLY A 83 5.70 -24.88 3.22
N MET A 84 6.64 -25.80 3.39
CA MET A 84 6.66 -26.72 4.53
C MET A 84 6.81 -25.98 5.88
N LEU A 85 7.58 -24.89 5.92
CA LEU A 85 7.68 -24.03 7.10
C LEU A 85 6.36 -23.32 7.39
N ALA A 86 5.65 -22.83 6.37
CA ALA A 86 4.34 -22.20 6.52
C ALA A 86 3.28 -23.17 7.05
N GLU A 87 3.43 -24.48 6.79
CA GLU A 87 2.62 -25.55 7.35
C GLU A 87 3.03 -25.95 8.79
N GLY A 88 4.12 -25.37 9.32
CA GLY A 88 4.61 -25.64 10.68
C GLY A 88 5.44 -26.91 10.82
N LEU A 89 5.95 -27.49 9.73
CA LEU A 89 6.79 -28.70 9.78
C LEU A 89 8.13 -28.43 10.46
N LEU A 90 8.61 -29.41 11.24
CA LEU A 90 9.91 -29.33 11.91
C LEU A 90 11.05 -29.48 10.90
N ASN A 91 12.20 -28.85 11.15
CA ASN A 91 13.39 -28.99 10.29
C ASN A 91 13.78 -30.45 10.01
N LYS A 92 13.57 -31.37 10.96
CA LYS A 92 13.82 -32.81 10.76
C LYS A 92 12.87 -33.47 9.76
N GLN A 93 11.63 -32.97 9.66
CA GLN A 93 10.62 -33.43 8.71
C GLN A 93 10.80 -32.78 7.33
N ILE A 94 11.39 -31.59 7.28
CA ILE A 94 11.72 -30.87 6.03
C ILE A 94 12.96 -31.47 5.35
N ALA A 95 13.92 -31.95 6.15
CA ALA A 95 15.22 -32.44 5.69
C ALA A 95 15.22 -33.89 5.17
N TYR A 96 14.14 -34.64 5.39
CA TYR A 96 14.00 -36.07 5.07
C TYR A 96 12.85 -36.28 4.09
#